data_AF-A0A0D2F128-F1
#
_entry.id   AF-A0A0D2F128-F1
#
_cell.length_a   1.000
_cell.length_b   1.000
_cell.length_c   1.000
_cell.angle_alpha   90.00
_cell.angle_beta   90.00
_cell.angle_gamma   90.00
#
_symmetry.space_group_name_H-M   'P 1'
#
loop_
_entity.id
_entity.type
_entity.pdbx_description
1 polymer ?
#
loop_
_entity_poly.entity_id
_entity_poly.type
_entity_poly.pdbx_seq_one_letter_code
_entity_poly.pdbx_strand_id
1 'polypeptide(L)'
;MAQPRLTVRDYHVGWICAIDIECGVACELLDEELADPIGIPEDDENINVWSSPTSQICHRLPPQGRRGAASAAHVARDMHRSLPAIRIRLMDGIAGGAPTKKHDIRLGDVVVSSPDRRSGGVMQYGHGKTIQNRQFKVTGSLDRPSSLVLHALQKFSVQHERRSHAIAQTIELM
;
A
#
# COMPACT_ATOMS: atom_id res chain seq x y z
N MET A 1 24.11 21.64 5.67
CA MET A 1 23.84 21.06 7.01
C MET A 1 23.98 19.55 6.86
N ALA A 2 24.58 18.84 7.83
CA ALA A 2 24.72 17.38 7.74
C ALA A 2 23.34 16.72 7.94
N GLN A 3 22.96 15.82 7.04
CA GLN A 3 21.70 15.09 7.11
C GLN A 3 21.71 14.19 8.35
N PRO A 4 20.65 14.17 9.17
CA PRO A 4 20.61 13.35 10.38
C PRO A 4 20.72 11.87 10.00
N ARG A 5 21.56 11.11 10.75
CA ARG A 5 21.66 9.66 10.58
C ARG A 5 20.42 8.99 11.18
N LEU A 6 19.51 8.56 10.30
CA LEU A 6 18.32 7.80 10.68
C LEU A 6 18.66 6.33 10.96
N THR A 7 17.78 5.69 11.71
CA THR A 7 17.80 4.27 12.05
C THR A 7 16.52 3.59 11.56
N VAL A 8 16.51 2.26 11.51
CA VAL A 8 15.30 1.49 11.18
C VAL A 8 14.12 1.73 12.14
N ARG A 9 14.34 2.39 13.28
CA ARG A 9 13.29 2.73 14.25
C ARG A 9 12.60 4.07 13.99
N ASP A 10 13.12 4.87 13.05
CA ASP A 10 12.57 6.18 12.73
C ASP A 10 11.45 6.11 11.67
N TYR A 11 11.20 4.92 11.12
CA TYR A 11 10.20 4.68 10.07
C TYR A 11 8.93 4.05 10.63
N HIS A 12 7.77 4.67 10.35
CA HIS A 12 6.47 4.27 10.91
C HIS A 12 5.43 3.85 9.88
N VAL A 13 5.59 4.25 8.63
CA VAL A 13 4.77 3.80 7.50
C VAL A 13 5.68 3.08 6.53
N GLY A 14 5.27 1.92 6.04
CA GLY A 14 5.93 1.26 4.91
C GLY A 14 4.99 1.26 3.70
N TRP A 15 5.50 1.60 2.53
CA TRP A 15 4.76 1.57 1.27
C TRP A 15 5.34 0.50 0.34
N ILE A 16 4.51 -0.48 -0.03
CA ILE A 16 4.82 -1.60 -0.93
C ILE A 16 4.18 -1.33 -2.30
N CYS A 17 4.97 -1.41 -3.37
CA CYS A 17 4.50 -1.34 -4.76
C CYS A 17 4.55 -2.73 -5.41
N ALA A 18 3.62 -3.04 -6.30
CA ALA A 18 3.55 -4.37 -6.92
C ALA A 18 4.43 -4.51 -8.17
N ILE A 19 4.64 -3.41 -8.91
CA ILE A 19 5.41 -3.39 -10.18
C ILE A 19 6.29 -2.13 -10.33
N ASP A 20 7.18 -2.18 -11.32
CA ASP A 20 8.31 -1.25 -11.48
C ASP A 20 7.84 0.16 -11.84
N ILE A 21 6.72 0.29 -12.55
CA ILE A 21 6.19 1.60 -12.90
C ILE A 21 5.51 2.29 -11.70
N GLU A 22 4.87 1.50 -10.82
CA GLU A 22 4.30 2.01 -9.57
C GLU A 22 5.42 2.49 -8.64
N CYS A 23 6.53 1.74 -8.59
CA CYS A 23 7.77 2.17 -7.93
C CYS A 23 8.21 3.56 -8.37
N GLY A 24 8.45 3.70 -9.69
CA GLY A 24 9.08 4.90 -10.22
C GLY A 24 8.25 6.12 -9.86
N VAL A 25 6.92 6.02 -10.06
CA VAL A 25 6.00 7.08 -9.66
C VAL A 25 6.03 7.33 -8.15
N ALA A 26 6.04 6.30 -7.31
CA ALA A 26 6.12 6.45 -5.86
C ALA A 26 7.40 7.16 -5.41
N CYS A 27 8.54 6.89 -6.04
CA CYS A 27 9.81 7.57 -5.76
C CYS A 27 9.77 9.05 -6.16
N GLU A 28 9.20 9.38 -7.32
CA GLU A 28 9.05 10.79 -7.74
C GLU A 28 8.09 11.58 -6.84
N LEU A 29 7.19 10.89 -6.12
CA LEU A 29 6.29 11.51 -5.15
C LEU A 29 6.96 11.81 -3.79
N LEU A 30 8.23 11.44 -3.61
CA LEU A 30 8.97 11.72 -2.39
C LEU A 30 9.46 13.17 -2.35
N ASP A 31 9.29 13.82 -1.19
CA ASP A 31 9.87 15.14 -0.95
C ASP A 31 11.41 15.11 -0.95
N GLU A 32 12.00 14.03 -0.44
CA GLU A 32 13.45 13.81 -0.44
C GLU A 32 13.80 12.32 -0.42
N GLU A 33 14.91 11.95 -1.08
CA GLU A 33 15.55 10.65 -0.95
C GLU A 33 16.72 10.71 0.04
N LEU A 34 16.79 9.72 0.94
CA LEU A 34 17.78 9.60 1.99
C LEU A 34 18.67 8.39 1.77
N ALA A 35 19.86 8.45 2.38
CA ALA A 35 20.74 7.28 2.48
C ALA A 35 20.14 6.20 3.39
N ASP A 36 20.67 4.98 3.24
CA ASP A 36 20.28 3.84 4.06
C ASP A 36 20.38 4.14 5.57
N PRO A 37 19.33 3.81 6.35
CA PRO A 37 19.39 3.93 7.79
C PRO A 37 20.32 2.93 8.43
N ILE A 38 20.74 3.26 9.65
CA ILE A 38 21.50 2.35 10.49
C ILE A 38 20.59 1.23 10.99
N GLY A 39 21.09 -0.01 10.91
CA GLY A 39 20.47 -1.19 11.52
C GLY A 39 19.58 -2.02 10.59
N ILE A 40 19.70 -1.86 9.27
CA ILE A 40 19.10 -2.79 8.30
C ILE A 40 19.73 -4.18 8.53
N PRO A 41 18.93 -5.24 8.71
CA PRO A 41 19.45 -6.61 8.80
C PRO A 41 20.16 -7.04 7.51
N GLU A 42 21.25 -7.81 7.63
CA GLU A 42 22.00 -8.35 6.49
C GLU A 42 21.18 -9.30 5.61
N ASP A 43 20.16 -9.94 6.19
CA ASP A 43 19.23 -10.84 5.50
C ASP A 43 17.98 -10.12 4.96
N ASP A 44 17.97 -8.78 4.98
CA ASP A 44 16.97 -7.99 4.28
C ASP A 44 17.31 -7.94 2.78
N GLU A 45 16.53 -8.68 1.99
CA GLU A 45 16.69 -8.71 0.54
C GLU A 45 15.75 -7.72 -0.17
N ASN A 46 15.07 -6.82 0.56
CA ASN A 46 14.22 -5.80 -0.03
C ASN A 46 15.03 -4.69 -0.68
N ILE A 47 14.54 -4.20 -1.82
CA ILE A 47 15.05 -2.97 -2.45
C ILE A 47 14.34 -1.81 -1.75
N ASN A 48 15.03 -1.05 -0.92
CA ASN A 48 14.41 -0.01 -0.10
C ASN A 48 14.76 1.39 -0.63
N VAL A 49 13.80 2.31 -0.61
CA VAL A 49 14.01 3.74 -0.87
C VAL A 49 13.57 4.51 0.36
N TRP A 50 14.39 5.45 0.82
CA TRP A 50 14.22 6.08 2.13
C TRP A 50 13.90 7.56 1.96
N SER A 51 12.96 8.09 2.75
CA SER A 51 12.55 9.51 2.72
C SER A 51 12.20 10.03 4.13
N SER A 52 12.09 11.35 4.31
CA SER A 52 11.80 12.00 5.62
C SER A 52 10.48 12.79 5.64
N PRO A 53 9.89 13.11 6.82
CA PRO A 53 9.91 12.39 8.09
C PRO A 53 8.50 11.89 8.46
N THR A 54 8.36 10.58 8.68
CA THR A 54 7.20 9.77 9.18
C THR A 54 6.81 8.61 8.27
N SER A 55 7.34 8.56 7.05
CA SER A 55 7.05 7.50 6.07
C SER A 55 8.32 6.92 5.46
N GLN A 56 8.32 5.62 5.23
CA GLN A 56 9.27 4.89 4.41
C GLN A 56 8.56 4.38 3.15
N ILE A 57 9.21 4.48 2.00
CA ILE A 57 8.84 3.70 0.82
C ILE A 57 9.69 2.43 0.78
N CYS A 58 9.18 1.37 1.39
CA CYS A 58 9.85 0.07 1.31
C CYS A 58 9.53 -0.59 -0.03
N HIS A 59 10.36 -0.32 -1.03
CA HIS A 59 9.95 -0.61 -2.38
C HIS A 59 10.00 -2.09 -2.84
N ARG A 60 10.89 -3.01 -2.47
CA ARG A 60 11.18 -4.28 -3.20
C ARG A 60 10.26 -4.67 -4.39
N LEU A 61 10.76 -4.41 -5.60
CA LEU A 61 10.52 -5.32 -6.72
C LEU A 61 11.14 -6.68 -6.39
N PRO A 62 10.36 -7.77 -6.29
CA PRO A 62 10.94 -9.10 -6.18
C PRO A 62 11.94 -9.32 -7.33
N PRO A 63 13.02 -10.10 -7.12
CA PRO A 63 13.94 -10.44 -8.19
C PRO A 63 13.16 -10.98 -9.40
N GLN A 64 13.43 -10.34 -10.54
CA GLN A 64 12.87 -10.51 -11.88
C GLN A 64 11.90 -11.71 -12.03
N GLY A 65 10.61 -11.42 -12.15
CA GLY A 65 9.60 -12.37 -12.65
C GLY A 65 8.63 -12.96 -11.62
N ARG A 66 8.80 -12.72 -10.31
CA ARG A 66 7.88 -13.21 -9.27
C ARG A 66 6.83 -12.18 -8.86
N ARG A 67 5.98 -11.75 -9.81
CA ARG A 67 4.87 -10.81 -9.50
C ARG A 67 3.69 -11.52 -8.85
N GLY A 68 2.96 -10.81 -7.98
CA GLY A 68 1.69 -11.26 -7.42
C GLY A 68 1.64 -11.33 -5.89
N ALA A 69 0.49 -11.77 -5.36
CA ALA A 69 0.17 -11.72 -3.94
C ALA A 69 1.21 -12.40 -3.03
N ALA A 70 1.82 -13.50 -3.47
CA ALA A 70 2.85 -14.19 -2.69
C ALA A 70 4.13 -13.36 -2.53
N SER A 71 4.53 -12.62 -3.56
CA SER A 71 5.69 -11.73 -3.45
C SER A 71 5.39 -10.55 -2.53
N ALA A 72 4.24 -9.89 -2.69
CA ALA A 72 3.84 -8.79 -1.81
C ALA A 72 3.79 -9.23 -0.33
N ALA A 73 3.33 -10.46 -0.07
CA ALA A 73 3.32 -11.03 1.27
C ALA A 73 4.73 -11.28 1.84
N HIS A 74 5.70 -11.67 1.01
CA HIS A 74 7.10 -11.79 1.43
C HIS A 74 7.69 -10.42 1.77
N VAL A 75 7.49 -9.40 0.93
CA VAL A 75 7.93 -8.03 1.20
C VAL A 75 7.33 -7.51 2.51
N ALA A 76 6.03 -7.67 2.71
CA ALA A 76 5.37 -7.26 3.94
C ALA A 76 5.92 -7.97 5.20
N ARG A 77 6.28 -9.25 5.07
CA ARG A 77 6.89 -10.05 6.15
C ARG A 77 8.30 -9.56 6.47
N ASP A 78 9.14 -9.40 5.45
CA ASP A 78 10.53 -8.97 5.62
C ASP A 78 10.57 -7.54 6.18
N MET A 79 9.72 -6.65 5.68
CA MET A 79 9.52 -5.31 6.24
C MET A 79 9.10 -5.36 7.72
N HIS A 80 8.20 -6.27 8.10
CA HIS A 80 7.81 -6.42 9.51
C HIS A 80 8.98 -6.84 10.41
N ARG A 81 9.88 -7.68 9.89
CA ARG A 81 11.08 -8.13 10.60
C ARG A 81 12.13 -7.03 10.70
N SER A 82 12.45 -6.39 9.58
CA SER A 82 13.56 -5.44 9.48
C SER A 82 13.26 -4.06 10.05
N LEU A 83 11.99 -3.66 10.04
CA LEU A 83 11.56 -2.31 10.39
C LEU A 83 10.53 -2.38 11.53
N PRO A 84 11.00 -2.59 12.77
CA PRO A 84 10.14 -2.90 13.92
C PRO A 84 9.25 -1.73 14.34
N ALA A 85 9.56 -0.50 13.92
CA ALA A 85 8.80 0.70 14.26
C ALA A 85 7.62 0.97 13.30
N ILE A 86 7.48 0.19 12.22
CA ILE A 86 6.38 0.34 11.26
C ILE A 86 5.04 -0.06 11.89
N ARG A 87 4.11 0.88 11.87
CA ARG A 87 2.74 0.75 12.36
C ARG A 87 1.72 0.57 11.25
N ILE A 88 2.00 1.09 10.05
CA ILE A 88 1.10 1.06 8.90
C ILE A 88 1.88 0.54 7.69
N ARG A 89 1.31 -0.41 6.96
CA ARG A 89 1.83 -0.86 5.66
C ARG A 89 0.78 -0.58 4.61
N LEU A 90 1.15 0.19 3.59
CA LEU A 90 0.33 0.55 2.45
C LEU A 90 0.75 -0.32 1.27
N MET A 91 -0.23 -0.84 0.54
CA MET A 91 -0.03 -1.52 -0.73
C MET A 91 -0.75 -0.68 -1.78
N ASP A 92 -0.01 -0.10 -2.71
CA ASP A 92 -0.62 0.55 -3.87
C ASP A 92 -0.58 -0.37 -5.09
N GLY A 93 -1.35 0.01 -6.10
CA GLY A 93 -1.27 -0.66 -7.37
C GLY A 93 -2.33 -0.21 -8.37
N ILE A 94 -2.03 -0.43 -9.63
CA ILE A 94 -2.95 -0.20 -10.75
C ILE A 94 -3.91 -1.38 -10.83
N ALA A 95 -5.21 -1.09 -10.96
CA ALA A 95 -6.25 -2.11 -11.02
C ALA A 95 -7.27 -1.82 -12.12
N GLY A 96 -7.93 -2.88 -12.60
CA GLY A 96 -9.11 -2.76 -13.47
C GLY A 96 -10.37 -2.43 -12.65
N GLY A 97 -11.23 -1.57 -13.21
CA GLY A 97 -12.53 -1.25 -12.62
C GLY A 97 -13.66 -2.17 -13.10
N ALA A 98 -14.64 -2.40 -12.24
CA ALA A 98 -15.89 -3.10 -12.59
C ALA A 98 -17.10 -2.18 -12.30
N PRO A 99 -17.32 -1.15 -13.14
CA PRO A 99 -18.36 -0.15 -12.88
C PRO A 99 -19.77 -0.76 -12.93
N THR A 100 -20.66 -0.22 -12.11
CA THR A 100 -22.09 -0.58 -12.08
C THR A 100 -22.95 0.67 -12.02
N LYS A 101 -24.26 0.56 -12.27
CA LYS A 101 -25.18 1.71 -12.11
C LYS A 101 -25.16 2.32 -10.70
N LYS A 102 -24.72 1.57 -9.69
CA LYS A 102 -24.62 2.01 -8.29
C LYS A 102 -23.23 2.52 -7.92
N HIS A 103 -22.20 2.15 -8.68
CA HIS A 103 -20.81 2.50 -8.42
C HIS A 103 -20.17 2.90 -9.75
N ASP A 104 -20.12 4.21 -9.98
CA ASP A 104 -19.52 4.83 -11.16
C ASP A 104 -17.99 4.88 -10.96
N ILE A 105 -17.32 3.79 -11.35
CA ILE A 105 -15.86 3.67 -11.31
C ILE A 105 -15.31 4.04 -12.67
N ARG A 106 -14.39 5.01 -12.73
CA ARG A 106 -13.80 5.56 -13.95
C ARG A 106 -12.29 5.42 -13.96
N LEU A 107 -11.71 5.53 -15.15
CA LEU A 107 -10.26 5.58 -15.31
C LEU A 107 -9.73 6.82 -14.58
N GLY A 108 -8.70 6.63 -13.74
CA GLY A 108 -8.12 7.68 -12.92
C GLY A 108 -8.68 7.76 -11.49
N ASP A 109 -9.75 7.01 -11.18
CA ASP A 109 -10.25 6.93 -9.81
C ASP A 109 -9.23 6.22 -8.89
N VAL A 110 -8.94 6.83 -7.74
CA VAL A 110 -8.17 6.22 -6.67
C VAL A 110 -9.15 5.57 -5.69
N VAL A 111 -9.07 4.24 -5.56
CA VAL A 111 -9.93 3.47 -4.67
C VAL A 111 -9.14 3.05 -3.43
N VAL A 112 -9.68 3.38 -2.26
CA VAL A 112 -9.11 2.96 -0.97
C VAL A 112 -9.94 1.82 -0.42
N SER A 113 -9.29 0.71 -0.06
CA SER A 113 -9.99 -0.44 0.54
C SER A 113 -10.62 -0.04 1.88
N SER A 114 -11.91 -0.33 2.05
CA SER A 114 -12.63 -0.09 3.31
C SER A 114 -13.31 -1.36 3.78
N PRO A 115 -13.12 -1.80 5.04
CA PRO A 115 -13.83 -2.94 5.58
C PRO A 115 -15.33 -2.66 5.71
N ASP A 116 -16.11 -3.72 5.67
CA ASP A 116 -17.54 -3.71 5.96
C ASP A 116 -17.88 -4.78 7.01
N ARG A 117 -19.18 -5.01 7.25
CA ARG A 117 -19.61 -6.04 8.21
C ARG A 117 -19.16 -7.45 7.83
N ARG A 118 -18.84 -7.71 6.56
CA ARG A 118 -18.60 -9.05 6.00
C ARG A 118 -17.15 -9.30 5.58
N SER A 119 -16.33 -8.26 5.46
CA SER A 119 -14.97 -8.36 4.92
C SER A 119 -14.01 -7.32 5.53
N GLY A 120 -12.72 -7.61 5.45
CA GLY A 120 -11.64 -6.67 5.77
C GLY A 120 -11.43 -5.54 4.74
N GLY A 121 -12.25 -5.49 3.69
CA GLY A 121 -12.14 -4.49 2.60
C GLY A 121 -11.40 -5.01 1.37
N VAL A 122 -10.78 -6.18 1.46
CA VAL A 122 -10.16 -6.89 0.33
C VAL A 122 -10.65 -8.33 0.31
N MET A 123 -11.06 -8.80 -0.87
CA MET A 123 -11.53 -10.17 -1.10
C MET A 123 -10.65 -10.84 -2.15
N GLN A 124 -10.16 -12.04 -1.81
CA GLN A 124 -9.34 -12.82 -2.74
C GLN A 124 -10.22 -13.65 -3.67
N TYR A 125 -10.51 -13.10 -4.85
CA TYR A 125 -11.41 -13.75 -5.82
C TYR A 125 -10.93 -15.15 -6.25
N GLY A 126 -9.62 -15.30 -6.50
CA GLY A 126 -9.03 -16.56 -7.02
C GLY A 126 -9.04 -17.75 -6.05
N HIS A 127 -9.33 -17.54 -4.77
CA HIS A 127 -9.50 -18.62 -3.79
C HIS A 127 -10.96 -19.01 -3.57
N GLY A 128 -11.91 -18.27 -4.16
CA GLY A 128 -13.33 -18.57 -4.05
C GLY A 128 -13.70 -19.89 -4.70
N LYS A 129 -14.77 -20.52 -4.22
CA LYS A 129 -15.31 -21.74 -4.82
C LYS A 129 -16.46 -21.36 -5.74
N THR A 130 -16.30 -21.61 -7.04
CA THR A 130 -17.43 -21.71 -7.96
C THR A 130 -18.04 -23.08 -7.78
N ILE A 131 -19.17 -23.15 -7.08
CA ILE A 131 -19.92 -24.40 -6.95
C ILE A 131 -20.80 -24.51 -8.19
N GLN A 132 -20.76 -25.65 -8.89
CA GLN A 132 -21.55 -25.90 -10.10
C GLN A 132 -23.04 -25.58 -9.84
N ASN A 133 -23.64 -24.76 -10.71
CA ASN A 133 -25.01 -24.24 -10.59
C ASN A 133 -25.31 -23.45 -9.30
N ARG A 134 -24.30 -22.84 -8.66
CA ARG A 134 -24.50 -21.93 -7.51
C ARG A 134 -23.70 -20.64 -7.66
N GLN A 135 -24.04 -19.67 -6.82
CA GLN A 135 -23.32 -18.41 -6.73
C GLN A 135 -21.88 -18.61 -6.23
N PHE A 136 -20.98 -17.73 -6.66
CA PHE A 136 -19.61 -17.64 -6.18
C PHE A 136 -19.59 -17.51 -4.65
N LYS A 137 -18.83 -18.39 -3.98
CA LYS A 137 -18.66 -18.34 -2.53
C LYS A 137 -17.26 -17.82 -2.20
N VAL A 138 -17.22 -16.68 -1.52
CA VAL A 138 -16.01 -16.17 -0.86
C VAL A 138 -15.59 -17.16 0.23
N THR A 139 -14.37 -17.65 0.15
CA THR A 139 -13.80 -18.67 1.06
C THR A 139 -12.78 -18.11 2.03
N GLY A 140 -12.37 -16.86 1.84
CA GLY A 140 -11.45 -16.16 2.72
C GLY A 140 -11.52 -14.64 2.50
N SER A 141 -11.19 -13.91 3.55
CA SER A 141 -11.00 -12.46 3.53
C SER A 141 -9.73 -12.14 4.31
N LEU A 142 -9.05 -11.06 3.95
CA LEU A 142 -7.99 -10.52 4.81
C LEU A 142 -8.60 -10.01 6.12
N ASP A 143 -7.79 -10.00 7.18
CA ASP A 143 -8.14 -9.38 8.45
C ASP A 143 -8.46 -7.89 8.26
N ARG A 144 -9.24 -7.35 9.20
CA ARG A 144 -9.54 -5.92 9.21
C ARG A 144 -8.26 -5.12 9.54
N PRO A 145 -8.08 -3.93 8.94
CA PRO A 145 -7.03 -3.01 9.33
C PRO A 145 -7.09 -2.67 10.83
N SER A 146 -5.95 -2.27 11.40
CA SER A 146 -5.89 -1.83 12.80
C SER A 146 -6.79 -0.61 13.06
N SER A 147 -7.18 -0.40 14.32
CA SER A 147 -8.02 0.76 14.71
C SER A 147 -7.42 2.11 14.28
N LEU A 148 -6.10 2.21 14.30
CA LEU A 148 -5.37 3.38 13.80
C LEU A 148 -5.70 3.67 12.33
N VAL A 149 -5.66 2.65 11.47
CA VAL A 149 -5.97 2.79 10.04
C VAL A 149 -7.46 3.06 9.84
N LEU A 150 -8.33 2.40 10.61
CA LEU A 150 -9.78 2.64 10.52
C LEU A 150 -10.16 4.09 10.87
N HIS A 151 -9.57 4.67 11.91
CA HIS A 151 -9.79 6.07 12.25
C HIS A 151 -9.25 7.02 11.16
N ALA A 152 -8.11 6.68 10.55
CA ALA A 152 -7.57 7.44 9.42
C ALA A 152 -8.52 7.39 8.21
N LEU A 153 -9.03 6.21 7.86
CA LEU A 153 -10.02 6.04 6.78
C LEU A 153 -11.28 6.89 7.01
N GLN A 154 -11.82 6.88 8.23
CA GLN A 154 -12.99 7.69 8.56
C GLN A 154 -12.70 9.19 8.43
N LYS A 155 -11.53 9.64 8.89
CA LYS A 155 -11.09 11.03 8.72
C LYS A 155 -10.96 11.40 7.24
N PHE A 156 -10.36 10.53 6.42
CA PHE A 156 -10.22 10.76 4.98
C PHE A 156 -11.57 10.83 4.28
N SER A 157 -12.51 9.95 4.61
CA SER A 157 -13.86 9.96 4.05
C SER A 157 -14.57 11.29 4.34
N VAL A 158 -14.54 11.76 5.60
CA VAL A 158 -15.13 13.07 5.97
C VAL A 158 -14.44 14.24 5.26
N GLN A 159 -13.12 14.19 5.12
CA GLN A 159 -12.38 15.25 4.41
C GLN A 159 -12.71 15.27 2.91
N HIS A 160 -12.78 14.11 2.28
CA HIS A 160 -13.10 13.97 0.87
C HIS A 160 -14.53 14.45 0.56
N GLU A 161 -15.52 14.11 1.40
CA GLU A 161 -16.88 14.64 1.26
C GLU A 161 -16.93 16.17 1.38
N ARG A 162 -16.11 16.77 2.25
CA ARG A 162 -16.11 18.21 2.49
C ARG A 162 -15.34 19.03 1.46
N ARG A 163 -14.28 18.47 0.88
CA ARG A 163 -13.28 19.23 0.10
C ARG A 163 -12.92 18.60 -1.24
N SER A 164 -13.48 17.43 -1.57
CA SER A 164 -13.04 16.60 -2.70
C SER A 164 -11.55 16.25 -2.62
N HIS A 165 -10.96 15.76 -3.71
CA HIS A 165 -9.53 15.49 -3.83
C HIS A 165 -8.82 16.57 -4.68
N ALA A 166 -7.52 16.74 -4.47
CA ALA A 166 -6.69 17.67 -5.24
C ALA A 166 -5.74 16.99 -6.26
N ILE A 167 -5.98 15.70 -6.55
CA ILE A 167 -5.06 14.84 -7.31
C ILE A 167 -4.69 15.47 -8.66
N ALA A 168 -5.67 15.98 -9.41
CA ALA A 168 -5.40 16.60 -10.72
C ALA A 168 -4.48 17.82 -10.62
N GLN A 169 -4.69 18.71 -9.64
CA GLN A 169 -3.83 19.87 -9.44
C GLN A 169 -2.43 19.46 -8.97
N THR A 170 -2.33 18.42 -8.14
CA THR A 170 -1.03 17.91 -7.68
C THR A 170 -0.21 17.35 -8.84
N ILE A 171 -0.82 16.61 -9.75
CA ILE A 171 -0.14 16.09 -10.95
C ILE A 171 0.35 17.22 -11.86
N GLU A 172 -0.42 18.31 -11.99
CA GLU A 172 -0.02 19.48 -12.80
C GLU A 172 1.15 20.28 -12.21
N LEU A 173 1.43 20.12 -10.91
CA LEU A 173 2.48 20.86 -10.19
C LEU A 173 3.81 20.08 -10.08
N MET A 174 3.83 18.83 -10.52
CA MET A 174 5.01 17.95 -10.62
C MET A 174 5.65 18.09 -11.99
#